data_AF-A0A1B6KRZ3-F1
#
_entry.id   AF-A0A1B6KRZ3-F1
#
_cell.length_a   1.000
_cell.length_b   1.000
_cell.length_c   1.000
_cell.angle_alpha   90.00
_cell.angle_beta   90.00
_cell.angle_gamma   90.00
#
_symmetry.space_group_name_H-M   'P 1'
#
loop_
_entity.id
_entity.type
_entity.pdbx_description
1 polymer ?
#
loop_
_entity_poly.entity_id
_entity_poly.type
_entity_poly.pdbx_seq_one_letter_code
_entity_poly.pdbx_strand_id
1 'polypeptide(L)'
;GTPILLVHGLLASSDQWLLLGPSESYALVLADAGYDVWMANVRGNVYSRKHDILSPDLNPEFWNFSLHEMAYYDLPAMVEHICRSTSHERIFYSGYSVGGTL
;
A
#
# COMPACT_ATOMS: atom_id res chain seq x y z
N GLY A 1 -17.41 1.63 4.96
CA GLY A 1 -17.15 0.44 5.78
C GLY A 1 -16.03 0.73 6.75
N THR A 2 -15.65 -0.25 7.57
CA THR A 2 -14.40 -0.15 8.35
C THR A 2 -13.21 -0.20 7.39
N PRO A 3 -12.22 0.70 7.49
CA PRO A 3 -11.08 0.70 6.57
C PRO A 3 -10.18 -0.52 6.74
N ILE A 4 -9.72 -1.08 5.63
CA ILE A 4 -8.69 -2.13 5.57
C ILE A 4 -7.61 -1.74 4.56
N LEU A 5 -6.36 -1.75 5.01
CA LEU A 5 -5.19 -1.51 4.15
C LEU A 5 -4.58 -2.85 3.71
N LEU A 6 -4.49 -3.04 2.40
CA LEU A 6 -3.88 -4.20 1.76
C LEU A 6 -2.47 -3.88 1.27
N VAL A 7 -1.46 -4.53 1.83
CA VAL A 7 -0.03 -4.27 1.52
C VAL A 7 0.59 -5.43 0.75
N HIS A 8 1.03 -5.13 -0.48
CA HIS A 8 1.52 -6.12 -1.44
C HIS A 8 2.88 -6.73 -1.05
N GLY A 9 3.27 -7.80 -1.76
CA GLY A 9 4.55 -8.47 -1.57
C GLY A 9 5.75 -7.78 -2.21
N LEU A 10 6.93 -8.42 -2.07
CA LEU A 10 8.17 -7.98 -2.70
C LEU A 10 8.02 -7.93 -4.23
N LEU A 11 8.49 -6.85 -4.87
CA LEU A 11 8.43 -6.64 -6.32
C LEU A 11 7.00 -6.63 -6.92
N ALA A 12 5.96 -6.44 -6.08
CA ALA A 12 4.57 -6.35 -6.52
C ALA A 12 4.03 -4.90 -6.49
N SER A 13 2.75 -4.76 -6.82
CA SER A 13 1.95 -3.54 -6.72
C SER A 13 0.58 -3.85 -6.11
N SER A 14 -0.26 -2.83 -5.93
CA SER A 14 -1.67 -2.99 -5.56
C SER A 14 -2.46 -3.91 -6.49
N ASP A 15 -2.02 -4.10 -7.74
CA ASP A 15 -2.74 -4.91 -8.73
C ASP A 15 -2.89 -6.36 -8.29
N GLN A 16 -1.97 -6.86 -7.45
CA GLN A 16 -2.01 -8.18 -6.83
C GLN A 16 -3.40 -8.54 -6.29
N TRP A 17 -4.11 -7.56 -5.72
CA TRP A 17 -5.38 -7.77 -5.06
C TRP A 17 -6.59 -7.82 -6.00
N LEU A 18 -6.37 -7.63 -7.31
CA LEU A 18 -7.40 -7.54 -8.35
C LEU A 18 -7.22 -8.56 -9.50
N LEU A 19 -6.18 -9.40 -9.44
CA LEU A 19 -5.80 -10.27 -10.57
C LEU A 19 -6.79 -11.42 -10.86
N LEU A 20 -7.64 -11.80 -9.89
CA LEU A 20 -8.52 -12.97 -10.02
C LEU A 20 -9.91 -12.63 -10.59
N GLY A 21 -10.16 -11.36 -10.93
CA GLY A 21 -11.46 -10.90 -11.43
C GLY A 21 -12.50 -10.64 -10.33
N PRO A 22 -13.72 -10.20 -10.69
CA PRO A 22 -14.67 -9.58 -9.76
C PRO A 22 -15.09 -10.42 -8.55
N SER A 23 -15.31 -11.72 -8.75
CA SER A 23 -15.85 -12.61 -7.72
C SER A 23 -14.79 -13.24 -6.81
N GLU A 24 -13.52 -13.21 -7.20
CA GLU A 24 -12.43 -13.93 -6.50
C GLU A 24 -11.29 -13.01 -6.04
N SER A 25 -11.22 -11.79 -6.56
CA SER A 25 -10.22 -10.82 -6.14
C SER A 25 -10.43 -10.39 -4.70
N TYR A 26 -9.39 -10.55 -3.88
CA TYR A 26 -9.48 -10.32 -2.44
C TYR A 26 -9.98 -8.91 -2.08
N ALA A 27 -9.52 -7.87 -2.81
CA ALA A 27 -10.01 -6.51 -2.58
C ALA A 27 -11.51 -6.36 -2.89
N LEU A 28 -12.01 -7.04 -3.92
CA LEU A 28 -13.41 -6.94 -4.34
C LEU A 28 -14.33 -7.74 -3.43
N VAL A 29 -13.91 -8.94 -3.01
CA VAL A 29 -14.63 -9.74 -2.00
C VAL A 29 -14.77 -8.97 -0.68
N LEU A 30 -13.73 -8.23 -0.25
CA LEU A 30 -13.80 -7.37 0.94
C LEU A 30 -14.74 -6.18 0.75
N ALA A 31 -14.71 -5.55 -0.43
CA ALA A 31 -15.62 -4.45 -0.75
C ALA A 31 -17.09 -4.91 -0.73
N ASP A 32 -17.39 -6.07 -1.33
CA ASP A 32 -18.73 -6.68 -1.32
C ASP A 32 -19.17 -7.07 0.10
N ALA A 33 -18.22 -7.42 0.97
CA ALA A 33 -18.46 -7.67 2.40
C ALA A 33 -18.64 -6.37 3.23
N GLY A 34 -18.56 -5.19 2.61
CA GLY A 34 -18.83 -3.89 3.23
C GLY A 34 -17.60 -3.19 3.84
N TYR A 35 -16.38 -3.66 3.56
CA TYR A 35 -15.16 -2.94 3.97
C TYR A 35 -14.88 -1.74 3.09
N ASP A 36 -14.24 -0.73 3.66
CA ASP A 36 -13.64 0.36 2.88
C ASP A 36 -12.20 -0.03 2.53
N VAL A 37 -11.97 -0.42 1.27
CA VAL A 37 -10.73 -1.10 0.87
C VAL A 37 -9.70 -0.10 0.33
N TRP A 38 -8.54 -0.07 0.97
CA TRP A 38 -7.38 0.72 0.57
C TRP A 38 -6.24 -0.21 0.15
N MET A 39 -5.65 0.03 -1.02
CA MET A 39 -4.54 -0.78 -1.52
C MET A 39 -3.25 0.04 -1.56
N ALA A 40 -2.23 -0.40 -0.83
CA ALA A 40 -0.97 0.30 -0.72
C ALA A 40 -0.12 0.14 -1.98
N ASN A 41 0.73 1.14 -2.25
CA ASN A 41 1.88 1.04 -3.14
C ASN A 41 3.08 1.67 -2.43
N VAL A 42 4.05 0.85 -2.02
CA VAL A 42 5.27 1.34 -1.35
C VAL A 42 6.24 1.96 -2.34
N ARG A 43 7.12 2.83 -1.84
CA ARG A 43 8.13 3.57 -2.63
C ARG A 43 8.90 2.65 -3.59
N GLY A 44 9.08 3.13 -4.81
CA GLY A 44 9.87 2.47 -5.85
C GLY A 44 9.11 1.52 -6.78
N ASN A 45 7.87 1.13 -6.46
CA ASN A 45 7.07 0.32 -7.38
C ASN A 45 6.51 1.16 -8.54
N VAL A 46 5.82 0.51 -9.49
CA VAL A 46 5.31 1.15 -10.72
C VAL A 46 4.38 2.36 -10.46
N TYR A 47 3.66 2.37 -9.34
CA TYR A 47 2.71 3.44 -9.00
C TYR A 47 3.28 4.47 -8.02
N SER A 48 4.37 4.16 -7.32
CA SER A 48 4.98 5.00 -6.28
C SER A 48 6.43 5.34 -6.61
N ARG A 49 6.67 5.84 -7.83
CA ARG A 49 8.00 6.18 -8.37
C ARG A 49 8.24 7.69 -8.52
N LYS A 50 7.59 8.54 -7.70
CA LYS A 50 7.78 9.99 -7.69
C LYS A 50 8.40 10.46 -6.37
N HIS A 51 9.16 11.54 -6.42
CA HIS A 51 9.76 12.19 -5.26
C HIS A 51 9.81 13.70 -5.51
N ASP A 52 9.71 14.51 -4.46
CA ASP A 52 9.59 15.97 -4.59
C ASP A 52 10.86 16.62 -5.17
N ILE A 53 12.02 16.01 -4.92
CA ILE A 53 13.34 16.56 -5.26
C ILE A 53 14.13 15.68 -6.23
N LEU A 54 13.94 14.36 -6.16
CA LEU A 54 14.82 13.39 -6.82
C LEU A 54 14.10 12.78 -8.01
N SER A 55 14.77 12.70 -9.16
CA SER A 55 14.28 11.94 -10.30
C SER A 55 14.70 10.49 -10.18
N PRO A 56 13.78 9.51 -10.32
CA PRO A 56 14.11 8.09 -10.29
C PRO A 56 14.99 7.65 -11.46
N ASP A 57 15.08 8.45 -12.53
CA ASP A 57 15.85 8.16 -13.74
C ASP A 57 17.22 8.87 -13.76
N LEU A 58 17.40 9.90 -12.94
CA LEU A 58 18.62 10.73 -12.94
C LEU A 58 19.41 10.66 -11.62
N ASN A 59 18.75 10.36 -10.49
CA ASN A 59 19.35 10.40 -9.17
C ASN A 59 19.38 8.99 -8.55
N PRO A 60 20.55 8.33 -8.45
CA PRO A 60 20.68 7.04 -7.78
C PRO A 60 20.20 7.05 -6.32
N GLU A 61 20.29 8.20 -5.65
CA GLU A 61 19.85 8.41 -4.27
C GLU A 61 18.34 8.16 -4.11
N PHE A 62 17.55 8.31 -5.17
CA PHE A 62 16.13 7.95 -5.17
C PHE A 62 15.91 6.50 -4.72
N TRP A 63 16.83 5.61 -5.09
CA TRP A 63 16.76 4.18 -4.84
C TRP A 63 17.47 3.74 -3.56
N ASN A 64 18.03 4.67 -2.80
CA ASN A 64 18.72 4.37 -1.54
C ASN A 64 17.73 4.21 -0.39
N PHE A 65 16.91 3.16 -0.45
CA PHE A 65 15.98 2.77 0.60
C PHE A 65 15.90 1.26 0.72
N SER A 66 15.35 0.80 1.83
CA SER A 66 15.11 -0.60 2.14
C SER A 66 13.71 -0.78 2.74
N LEU A 67 13.45 -1.96 3.32
CA LEU A 67 12.25 -2.18 4.11
C LEU A 67 12.13 -1.21 5.30
N HIS A 68 13.26 -0.71 5.82
CA HIS A 68 13.27 0.22 6.93
C HIS A 68 12.49 1.50 6.60
N GLU A 69 12.80 2.15 5.47
CA GLU A 69 12.13 3.37 5.06
C GLU A 69 10.66 3.13 4.70
N MET A 70 10.32 1.97 4.13
CA MET A 70 8.94 1.59 3.86
C MET A 70 8.13 1.48 5.16
N ALA A 71 8.66 0.81 6.18
CA ALA A 71 7.98 0.64 7.47
C ALA A 71 7.95 1.94 8.28
N TYR A 72 9.02 2.73 8.24
CA TYR A 72 9.16 3.91 9.08
C TYR A 72 8.45 5.15 8.51
N TYR A 73 8.36 5.28 7.18
CA TYR A 73 7.76 6.46 6.53
C TYR A 73 6.50 6.13 5.73
N ASP A 74 6.54 5.12 4.85
CA ASP A 74 5.42 4.89 3.92
C ASP A 74 4.18 4.42 4.68
N LEU A 75 4.34 3.40 5.54
CA LEU A 75 3.22 2.80 6.25
C LEU A 75 2.52 3.80 7.20
N PRO A 76 3.22 4.54 8.08
CA PRO A 76 2.59 5.55 8.92
C PRO A 76 1.87 6.64 8.11
N ALA A 77 2.46 7.11 7.01
CA ALA A 77 1.83 8.12 6.15
C ALA A 77 0.54 7.60 5.51
N MET A 78 0.53 6.34 5.05
CA MET A 78 -0.67 5.70 4.51
C MET A 78 -1.76 5.54 5.58
N VAL A 79 -1.41 5.02 6.77
CA VAL A 79 -2.37 4.83 7.88
C VAL A 79 -2.95 6.18 8.32
N GLU A 80 -2.11 7.19 8.52
CA GLU A 80 -2.54 8.53 8.90
C GLU A 80 -3.47 9.15 7.85
N HIS A 81 -3.14 9.00 6.57
CA HIS A 81 -3.99 9.47 5.48
C HIS A 81 -5.37 8.78 5.50
N ILE A 82 -5.42 7.45 5.67
CA ILE A 82 -6.67 6.69 5.72
C ILE A 82 -7.51 7.11 6.93
N CYS A 83 -6.92 7.17 8.12
CA CYS A 83 -7.60 7.58 9.34
C CYS A 83 -8.19 9.00 9.21
N ARG A 84 -7.43 9.94 8.65
CA ARG A 84 -7.92 11.31 8.38
C ARG A 84 -9.05 11.35 7.35
N SER A 85 -8.89 10.64 6.24
CA SER A 85 -9.87 10.64 5.14
C SER A 85 -11.18 9.96 5.52
N THR A 86 -11.14 8.98 6.43
CA THR A 86 -12.31 8.18 6.82
C THR A 86 -12.87 8.54 8.20
N SER A 87 -12.22 9.45 8.94
CA SER A 87 -12.54 9.79 10.34
C SER A 87 -12.51 8.58 11.30
N HIS A 88 -11.77 7.52 10.97
CA HIS A 88 -11.55 6.38 11.84
C HIS A 88 -10.26 6.54 12.64
N GLU A 89 -10.25 6.07 13.89
CA GLU A 89 -9.05 6.11 14.73
C GLU A 89 -8.05 4.98 14.41
N ARG A 90 -8.54 3.87 13.84
CA ARG A 90 -7.77 2.66 13.55
C ARG A 90 -8.27 2.01 12.27
N ILE A 91 -7.40 1.20 11.66
CA ILE A 91 -7.70 0.42 10.46
C ILE A 91 -7.41 -1.07 10.69
N PHE A 92 -7.95 -1.93 9.83
CA PHE A 92 -7.41 -3.27 9.65
C PHE A 92 -6.21 -3.24 8.72
N TYR A 93 -5.26 -4.15 8.95
CA TYR A 93 -4.06 -4.32 8.14
C TYR A 93 -3.98 -5.76 7.62
N SER A 94 -3.77 -5.92 6.32
CA SER A 94 -3.55 -7.22 5.69
C SER A 94 -2.34 -7.15 4.78
N GLY A 95 -1.26 -7.79 5.20
CA GLY A 95 0.02 -7.79 4.52
C GLY A 95 0.35 -9.16 3.92
N TYR A 96 0.86 -9.18 2.69
CA TYR A 96 1.37 -10.40 2.05
C TYR A 96 2.89 -10.35 1.91
N SER A 97 3.59 -11.42 2.30
CA SER A 97 5.05 -11.53 2.17
C SER A 97 5.77 -10.34 2.84
N VAL A 98 6.49 -9.51 2.10
CA VAL A 98 7.10 -8.27 2.62
C VAL A 98 6.06 -7.34 3.24
N GLY A 99 4.86 -7.24 2.68
CA GLY A 99 3.77 -6.50 3.32
C GLY A 99 3.38 -7.05 4.70
N GLY A 100 3.64 -8.33 5.01
CA GLY A 100 3.46 -8.86 6.36
C GLY A 100 4.65 -8.60 7.30
N THR A 101 5.79 -8.18 6.76
CA THR A 101 7.00 -7.79 7.52
C THR A 101 6.98 -6.30 7.89
N LEU A 102 6.40 -5.47 7.01
CA LEU A 102 6.12 -4.06 7.25
C LEU A 102 5.01 -3.90 8.29
#